data_AF-A0A1H5ZI39-F1
#
_entry.id   AF-A0A1H5ZI39-F1
#
_cell.length_a   1.000
_cell.length_b   1.000
_cell.length_c   1.000
_cell.angle_alpha   90.00
_cell.angle_beta   90.00
_cell.angle_gamma   90.00
#
_symmetry.space_group_name_H-M   'P 1'
#
loop_
_entity.id
_entity.type
_entity.pdbx_description
1 polymer ?
#
loop_
_entity_poly.entity_id
_entity_poly.type
_entity_poly.pdbx_seq_one_letter_code
_entity_poly.pdbx_strand_id
1 'polypeptide(L)' 'MLALRGAHSLAGRHYDVLATWQDYAGDVRGRALPCDHYVPEEQPEQTADALSAFFAGA' A
#
# COMPACT_ATOMS: atom_id res chain seq x y z
N MET A 1 -4.74 9.62 -1.80
CA MET A 1 -3.71 9.02 -0.91
C MET A 1 -3.44 7.59 -1.34
N LEU A 2 -2.20 7.13 -1.26
CA LEU A 2 -1.82 5.74 -1.56
C LEU A 2 -1.49 4.97 -0.27
N ALA A 3 -2.09 3.79 -0.08
CA ALA A 3 -1.80 2.87 1.02
C ALA A 3 -1.22 1.54 0.51
N LEU A 4 0.10 1.39 0.57
CA LEU A 4 0.81 0.14 0.30
C LEU A 4 1.12 -0.60 1.61
N ARG A 5 1.02 -1.92 1.58
CA ARG A 5 1.23 -2.80 2.74
C ARG A 5 1.74 -4.16 2.31
N GLY A 6 2.48 -4.85 3.16
CA GLY A 6 2.79 -6.26 2.94
C GLY A 6 1.59 -7.16 3.25
N ALA A 7 1.27 -8.09 2.36
CA ALA A 7 0.22 -9.09 2.55
C ALA A 7 0.49 -10.00 3.76
N HIS A 8 1.75 -10.20 4.11
CA HIS A 8 2.19 -11.00 5.26
C HIS A 8 2.49 -10.13 6.48
N SER A 9 2.28 -8.81 6.43
CA SER A 9 2.46 -7.96 7.61
C SER A 9 1.29 -8.11 8.60
N LEU A 10 1.47 -7.66 9.84
CA LEU A 10 0.37 -7.53 10.80
C LEU A 10 -0.80 -6.74 10.20
N ALA A 11 -0.48 -5.61 9.55
CA ALA A 11 -1.47 -4.76 8.89
C ALA A 11 -2.22 -5.52 7.78
N GLY A 12 -1.49 -6.24 6.92
CA GLY A 12 -2.07 -6.97 5.79
C GLY A 12 -2.92 -8.18 6.17
N ARG A 13 -2.62 -8.84 7.30
CA ARG A 13 -3.36 -10.02 7.77
C ARG A 13 -4.58 -9.70 8.61
N HIS A 14 -4.57 -8.60 9.35
CA HIS A 14 -5.57 -8.36 10.41
C HIS A 14 -6.48 -7.17 10.16
N TYR A 15 -6.18 -6.32 9.16
CA TYR A 15 -6.92 -5.09 8.93
C TYR A 15 -7.29 -4.93 7.46
N ASP A 16 -8.50 -4.43 7.23
CA ASP A 16 -8.80 -3.77 5.97
C ASP A 16 -8.20 -2.36 6.00
N VAL A 17 -6.95 -2.28 5.57
CA VAL A 17 -6.19 -1.03 5.55
C VAL A 17 -6.85 0.01 4.64
N LEU A 18 -7.49 -0.39 3.53
CA LEU A 18 -8.14 0.58 2.64
C LEU A 18 -9.38 1.15 3.30
N ALA A 19 -10.26 0.30 3.85
CA ALA A 19 -11.46 0.75 4.54
C ALA A 19 -11.11 1.66 5.73
N THR A 20 -10.09 1.30 6.51
CA THR A 20 -9.63 2.11 7.65
C THR A 20 -9.23 3.53 7.23
N TRP A 21 -8.54 3.68 6.11
CA TRP A 21 -8.07 4.98 5.64
C TRP A 21 -9.14 5.81 4.94
N GLN A 22 -10.20 5.20 4.41
CA GLN A 22 -11.31 5.91 3.77
C GLN A 22 -12.07 6.83 4.73
N ASP A 23 -12.05 6.54 6.04
CA ASP A 23 -12.63 7.41 7.06
C ASP A 23 -11.88 8.75 7.22
N TYR A 24 -10.63 8.83 6.74
CA TYR A 24 -9.74 9.98 6.92
C TYR A 24 -9.37 10.70 5.62
N ALA A 25 -9.67 10.12 4.46
CA ALA A 25 -9.33 10.71 3.16
C ALA A 25 -10.38 10.34 2.09
N GLY A 26 -10.79 11.34 1.30
CA GLY A 26 -11.85 11.17 0.28
C GLY A 26 -11.45 10.33 -0.95
N ASP A 27 -10.15 10.13 -1.20
CA ASP A 27 -9.65 9.29 -2.28
C ASP A 27 -8.47 8.46 -1.76
N VAL A 28 -8.74 7.20 -1.45
CA VAL A 28 -7.76 6.22 -0.98
C VAL A 28 -7.64 5.11 -2.00
N ARG A 29 -6.43 4.92 -2.50
CA ARG A 29 -6.06 3.88 -3.45
C ARG A 29 -4.96 3.04 -2.82
N GLY A 30 -4.80 1.78 -3.23
CA GLY A 30 -3.70 0.97 -2.73
C GLY A 30 -3.93 -0.52 -2.88
N ARG A 31 -2.91 -1.30 -2.52
CA ARG A 31 -2.91 -2.76 -2.61
C ARG A 31 -1.92 -3.37 -1.63
N ALA A 32 -2.09 -4.66 -1.36
CA ALA A 32 -1.08 -5.44 -0.67
C ALA A 32 -0.05 -5.98 -1.67
N LEU A 33 1.23 -6.01 -1.28
CA LEU A 33 2.32 -6.64 -2.03
C LEU A 33 2.73 -7.95 -1.35
N PRO A 34 3.30 -8.95 -2.05
CA PRO A 34 3.60 -10.27 -1.50
C PRO A 34 4.86 -10.27 -0.60
N CYS A 35 4.82 -9.51 0.50
CA CYS A 35 5.90 -9.35 1.47
C CYS A 35 5.37 -9.11 2.90
N ASP A 36 6.28 -9.04 3.87
CA ASP A 36 6.01 -8.59 5.23
C ASP A 36 6.12 -7.04 5.32
N HIS A 37 6.47 -6.53 6.49
CA HIS A 37 6.40 -5.12 6.85
C HIS A 37 7.31 -4.19 6.01
N TYR A 38 8.47 -4.66 5.57
CA TYR A 38 9.49 -3.82 4.94
C TYR A 38 9.29 -3.75 3.42
N VAL A 39 8.14 -3.21 3.01
CA VAL A 39 7.65 -3.21 1.63
C VAL A 39 8.68 -2.73 0.60
N PRO A 40 9.42 -1.61 0.81
CA PRO A 40 10.43 -1.16 -0.15
C PRO A 40 11.68 -2.06 -0.24
N GLU A 41 12.00 -2.81 0.82
CA GLU A 41 13.16 -3.70 0.85
C GLU A 41 12.83 -5.09 0.29
N GLU A 42 11.61 -5.58 0.56
CA GLU A 42 11.17 -6.91 0.15
C GLU A 42 10.55 -6.95 -1.25
N GLN A 43 9.92 -5.85 -1.70
CA GLN A 43 9.30 -5.71 -3.02
C GLN A 43 9.68 -4.36 -3.67
N PRO A 44 10.98 -4.11 -3.91
CA PRO A 44 11.47 -2.80 -4.35
C PRO A 44 10.86 -2.34 -5.68
N GLU A 45 10.80 -3.21 -6.71
CA GLU A 45 10.27 -2.85 -8.03
C GLU A 45 8.78 -2.52 -7.96
N GLN A 46 7.98 -3.40 -7.34
CA GLN A 46 6.53 -3.19 -7.24
C GLN A 46 6.18 -1.97 -6.40
N THR A 47 7.02 -1.64 -5.40
CA THR A 47 6.90 -0.43 -4.59
C THR A 47 7.21 0.80 -5.42
N ALA A 48 8.35 0.80 -6.13
CA ALA A 48 8.76 1.90 -6.99
C ALA A 48 7.74 2.17 -8.10
N ASP A 49 7.20 1.14 -8.74
CA ASP A 49 6.16 1.26 -9.78
C ASP A 49 4.88 1.89 -9.22
N ALA A 50 4.43 1.44 -8.06
CA ALA A 50 3.21 1.96 -7.44
C ALA A 50 3.36 3.42 -6.99
N LEU A 51 4.52 3.78 -6.42
CA LEU A 51 4.82 5.16 -6.05
C LEU A 51 4.94 6.06 -7.29
N SER A 52 5.67 5.61 -8.31
CA SER A 52 5.85 6.36 -9.56
C SER A 52 4.52 6.63 -10.25
N ALA A 53 3.67 5.61 -10.38
CA ALA A 53 2.34 5.77 -10.96
C ALA A 53 1.45 6.73 -10.15
N PHE A 54 1.54 6.71 -8.82
CA PHE A 54 0.77 7.61 -7.96
C PHE A 54 1.24 9.07 -8.06
N PHE A 55 2.54 9.32 -8.07
CA PHE A 55 3.10 10.67 -8.11
C PHE A 55 3.17 11.28 -9.52
N ALA A 56 3.04 10.49 -10.58
CA ALA A 56 3.01 10.97 -11.96
C ALA A 56 1.73 11.77 -12.32
N GLY A 57 0.74 11.86 -11.42
CA GLY A 57 -0.43 12.73 -11.59
C GLY A 57 -1.50 12.18 -12.52
N ALA A 58 -1.99 10.97 -12.24
CA ALA A 58 -3.23 10.48 -12.83
C ALA A 58 -4.45 11.30 -12.38
#